data_AF-A0A8S7Y5J1-F1
#
_entry.id   AF-A0A8S7Y5J1-F1
#
_cell.length_a   1.000
_cell.length_b   1.000
_cell.length_c   1.000
_cell.angle_alpha   90.00
_cell.angle_beta   90.00
_cell.angle_gamma   90.00
#
_symmetry.space_group_name_H-M   'P 1'
#
loop_
_entity.id
_entity.type
_entity.pdbx_description
1 polymer ?
#
loop_
_entity_poly.entity_id
_entity_poly.type
_entity_poly.pdbx_seq_one_letter_code
_entity_poly.pdbx_strand_id
1 'polypeptide(L)'
;SLWLVRGGVAKLDEGHRLAALWQALPEELRLSPHRYLATNSPQGPWWVLGWCERVPEADEVLPAPLPPYRVLTGLVDRFGRTQTFHREAGGEITGVTDGAGRHFRLVLTTQAQRAEEARQQASSGGTEPSAFPDTLPGYTEYGRDNGIRLSAVWLTHDPEYPENLPAAPLVRYGWTPRGELAAVYDRSNTQVRSFTYDDKYRGRMVAHRHTGRPDIRYRYDSDGR
;
A
#
# COMPACT_ATOMS: atom_id res chain seq x y z
N SER A 1 4.46 -22.85 -9.30
CA SER A 1 4.75 -23.42 -7.96
C SER A 1 5.08 -22.28 -7.00
N LEU A 2 4.80 -22.43 -5.71
CA LEU A 2 5.23 -21.50 -4.67
C LEU A 2 6.39 -22.13 -3.89
N TRP A 3 7.49 -21.41 -3.75
CA TRP A 3 8.63 -21.79 -2.91
C TRP A 3 8.65 -20.93 -1.65
N LEU A 4 8.76 -21.58 -0.49
CA LEU A 4 9.02 -20.94 0.79
C LEU A 4 10.38 -21.43 1.27
N VAL A 5 11.29 -20.51 1.52
CA VAL A 5 12.68 -20.80 1.91
C VAL A 5 13.01 -20.02 3.18
N ARG A 6 13.92 -20.58 3.97
CA ARG A 6 14.46 -19.95 5.17
C ARG A 6 15.88 -19.48 4.87
N GLY A 7 16.25 -18.30 5.36
CA GLY A 7 17.64 -17.85 5.35
C GLY A 7 18.55 -18.72 6.24
N GLY A 8 19.82 -18.35 6.31
CA GLY A 8 20.87 -19.07 7.03
C GLY A 8 21.89 -19.78 6.12
N VAL A 9 21.82 -19.56 4.81
CA VAL A 9 22.73 -20.22 3.84
C VAL A 9 23.26 -19.19 2.85
N ALA A 10 24.59 -19.11 2.72
CA ALA A 10 25.21 -18.17 1.80
C ALA A 10 24.87 -18.47 0.33
N LYS A 11 24.99 -19.73 -0.11
CA LYS A 11 24.79 -20.13 -1.51
C LYS A 11 23.99 -21.44 -1.57
N LEU A 12 23.04 -21.52 -2.49
CA LEU A 12 22.37 -22.78 -2.83
C LEU A 12 23.22 -23.59 -3.82
N ASP A 13 23.00 -24.89 -3.88
CA ASP A 13 23.60 -25.75 -4.91
C ASP A 13 23.30 -25.21 -6.32
N GLU A 14 24.29 -25.25 -7.22
CA GLU A 14 24.16 -24.66 -8.56
C GLU A 14 23.07 -25.33 -9.41
N GLY A 15 22.77 -26.60 -9.16
CA GLY A 15 21.65 -27.31 -9.78
C GLY A 15 20.27 -26.92 -9.25
N HIS A 16 20.19 -26.13 -8.16
CA HIS A 16 18.93 -25.71 -7.59
C HIS A 16 18.28 -24.64 -8.46
N ARG A 17 16.98 -24.80 -8.75
CA ARG A 17 16.23 -23.89 -9.65
C ARG A 17 16.23 -22.43 -9.21
N LEU A 18 16.39 -22.18 -7.91
CA LEU A 18 16.44 -20.83 -7.33
C LEU A 18 17.85 -20.31 -7.10
N ALA A 19 18.92 -21.03 -7.48
CA ALA A 19 20.30 -20.66 -7.13
C ALA A 19 20.69 -19.24 -7.61
N ALA A 20 20.35 -18.90 -8.86
CA ALA A 20 20.62 -17.57 -9.41
C ALA A 20 19.84 -16.47 -8.68
N LEU A 21 18.55 -16.71 -8.44
CA LEU A 21 17.68 -15.76 -7.74
C LEU A 21 18.06 -15.62 -6.25
N TRP A 22 18.51 -16.71 -5.62
CA TRP A 22 19.06 -16.67 -4.27
C TRP A 22 20.28 -15.78 -4.23
N GLN A 23 21.23 -15.94 -5.16
CA GLN A 23 22.44 -15.12 -5.18
C GLN A 23 22.21 -13.63 -5.43
N ALA A 24 21.06 -13.26 -6.00
CA ALA A 24 20.68 -11.86 -6.12
C ALA A 24 20.22 -11.23 -4.80
N LEU A 25 19.87 -12.03 -3.78
CA LEU A 25 19.48 -11.49 -2.47
C LEU A 25 20.65 -10.78 -1.78
N PRO A 26 20.38 -9.64 -1.11
CA PRO A 26 21.29 -9.06 -0.13
C PRO A 26 21.80 -10.10 0.86
N GLU A 27 23.10 -10.04 1.16
CA GLU A 27 23.77 -11.03 2.01
C GLU A 27 23.14 -11.14 3.40
N GLU A 28 22.77 -10.00 4.00
CA GLU A 28 22.00 -9.92 5.25
C GLU A 28 20.79 -10.87 5.24
N LEU A 29 20.01 -10.86 4.16
CA LEU A 29 18.79 -11.66 4.06
C LEU A 29 19.10 -13.14 3.84
N ARG A 30 20.14 -13.46 3.06
CA ARG A 30 20.58 -14.85 2.83
C ARG A 30 21.11 -15.49 4.10
N LEU A 31 21.91 -14.77 4.88
CA LEU A 31 22.57 -15.29 6.07
C LEU A 31 21.69 -15.31 7.31
N SER A 32 20.57 -14.58 7.32
CA SER A 32 19.70 -14.53 8.51
C SER A 32 18.83 -15.79 8.66
N PRO A 33 19.03 -16.62 9.70
CA PRO A 33 18.19 -17.81 9.94
C PRO A 33 16.79 -17.43 10.45
N HIS A 34 16.50 -16.16 10.69
CA HIS A 34 15.22 -15.68 11.19
C HIS A 34 14.31 -15.12 10.08
N ARG A 35 14.84 -14.95 8.86
CA ARG A 35 14.10 -14.46 7.71
C ARG A 35 13.51 -15.63 6.92
N TYR A 36 12.25 -15.47 6.53
CA TYR A 36 11.57 -16.37 5.61
C TYR A 36 11.32 -15.61 4.32
N LEU A 37 11.53 -16.27 3.19
CA LEU A 37 11.39 -15.69 1.87
C LEU A 37 10.47 -16.58 1.06
N ALA A 38 9.58 -15.97 0.28
CA ALA A 38 8.74 -16.71 -0.66
C ALA A 38 8.95 -16.21 -2.09
N THR A 39 8.78 -17.08 -3.07
CA THR A 39 8.70 -16.69 -4.48
C THR A 39 7.83 -17.68 -5.24
N ASN A 40 7.15 -17.23 -6.30
CA ASN A 40 6.39 -18.11 -7.20
C ASN A 40 7.08 -18.26 -8.57
N SER A 41 8.28 -17.70 -8.72
CA SER A 41 9.04 -17.69 -9.97
C SER A 41 10.54 -17.78 -9.69
N PRO A 42 11.30 -18.58 -10.46
CA PRO A 42 12.77 -18.56 -10.42
C PRO A 42 13.38 -17.21 -10.85
N GLN A 43 12.57 -16.27 -11.35
CA GLN A 43 12.99 -14.92 -11.70
C GLN A 43 12.54 -13.87 -10.66
N GLY A 44 11.96 -14.31 -9.55
CA GLY A 44 11.51 -13.44 -8.48
C GLY A 44 10.16 -12.77 -8.73
N PRO A 45 9.80 -11.77 -7.90
CA PRO A 45 10.58 -11.26 -6.78
C PRO A 45 10.65 -12.25 -5.60
N TRP A 46 11.50 -11.97 -4.63
CA TRP A 46 11.38 -12.53 -3.28
C TRP A 46 10.42 -11.68 -2.44
N TRP A 47 9.45 -12.32 -1.81
CA TRP A 47 8.67 -11.76 -0.71
C TRP A 47 9.38 -12.01 0.60
N VAL A 48 9.77 -10.95 1.31
CA VAL A 48 10.40 -11.03 2.62
C VAL A 48 9.34 -11.08 3.71
N LEU A 49 9.32 -12.17 4.46
CA LEU A 49 8.38 -12.43 5.54
C LEU A 49 9.09 -12.30 6.89
N GLY A 50 8.59 -11.40 7.73
CA GLY A 50 9.16 -11.10 9.05
C GLY A 50 8.08 -10.80 10.09
N TRP A 51 8.50 -10.27 11.22
CA TRP A 51 7.58 -9.70 12.22
C TRP A 51 7.51 -8.18 12.03
N CYS A 52 6.40 -7.57 12.43
CA CYS A 52 6.36 -6.12 12.58
C CYS A 52 7.36 -5.74 13.69
N GLU A 53 8.13 -4.68 13.48
CA GLU A 53 8.78 -4.02 14.60
C GLU A 53 7.68 -3.46 15.51
N ARG A 54 7.62 -3.96 16.74
CA ARG A 54 6.72 -3.49 17.79
C ARG A 54 7.59 -2.91 18.88
N VAL A 55 7.28 -1.69 19.30
CA VAL A 55 7.80 -1.14 20.55
C VAL A 55 7.02 -1.82 21.67
N PRO A 56 7.67 -2.54 22.61
CA PRO A 56 6.98 -3.11 23.75
C PRO A 56 6.31 -2.02 24.60
N GLU A 57 5.16 -2.34 25.18
CA GLU A 57 4.52 -1.43 26.13
C GLU A 57 5.35 -1.32 27.42
N ALA A 58 5.20 -0.22 28.16
CA ALA A 58 6.04 0.07 29.31
C ALA A 58 5.99 -1.00 30.43
N ASP A 59 4.91 -1.78 30.50
CA ASP A 59 4.66 -2.85 31.46
C ASP A 59 4.89 -4.27 30.88
N GLU A 60 5.33 -4.38 29.63
CA GLU A 60 5.52 -5.66 28.95
C GLU A 60 6.81 -6.36 29.39
N VAL A 61 6.71 -7.63 29.82
CA VAL A 61 7.88 -8.45 30.19
C VAL A 61 8.67 -8.80 28.93
N LEU A 62 9.96 -8.44 28.91
CA LEU A 62 10.85 -8.69 27.77
C LEU A 62 11.60 -10.04 27.88
N PRO A 63 11.82 -10.72 26.73
CA PRO A 63 11.37 -10.34 25.40
C PRO A 63 9.88 -10.65 25.20
N ALA A 64 9.16 -9.71 24.58
CA ALA A 64 7.78 -9.93 24.17
C ALA A 64 7.68 -11.19 23.27
N PRO A 65 6.67 -12.05 23.45
CA PRO A 65 6.50 -13.22 22.62
C PRO A 65 6.23 -12.83 21.17
N LEU A 66 6.94 -13.48 20.23
CA LEU A 66 6.75 -13.21 18.81
C LEU A 66 5.38 -13.72 18.33
N PRO A 67 4.68 -12.97 17.45
CA PRO A 67 3.42 -13.43 16.87
C PRO A 67 3.55 -14.80 16.17
N PRO A 68 2.49 -15.63 16.18
CA PRO A 68 2.48 -16.94 15.53
C PRO A 68 2.44 -16.86 13.99
N TYR A 69 2.39 -15.65 13.43
CA TYR A 69 2.36 -15.39 12.00
C TYR A 69 3.48 -14.44 11.59
N ARG A 70 3.82 -14.46 10.30
CA ARG A 70 4.74 -13.52 9.66
C ARG A 70 3.97 -12.61 8.73
N VAL A 71 4.39 -11.37 8.65
CA VAL A 71 3.86 -10.36 7.73
C VAL A 71 4.84 -10.11 6.60
N LEU A 72 4.32 -9.64 5.47
CA LEU A 72 5.16 -9.13 4.38
C LEU A 72 5.82 -7.83 4.83
N THR A 73 7.15 -7.85 4.92
CA THR A 73 8.00 -6.73 5.34
C THR A 73 8.81 -6.15 4.18
N GLY A 74 8.88 -6.83 3.04
CA GLY A 74 9.50 -6.26 1.86
C GLY A 74 9.47 -7.16 0.62
N LEU A 75 10.02 -6.62 -0.46
CA LEU A 75 10.23 -7.28 -1.73
C LEU A 75 11.70 -7.13 -2.12
N VAL A 76 12.29 -8.17 -2.70
CA VAL A 76 13.59 -8.08 -3.37
C VAL A 76 13.43 -8.50 -4.81
N ASP A 77 13.79 -7.62 -5.74
CA ASP A 77 13.77 -7.97 -7.16
C ASP A 77 14.94 -8.91 -7.53
N ARG A 78 14.96 -9.36 -8.79
CA ARG A 78 16.02 -10.26 -9.29
C ARG A 78 17.42 -9.63 -9.37
N PHE A 79 17.53 -8.33 -9.10
CA PHE A 79 18.78 -7.57 -9.11
C PHE A 79 19.25 -7.23 -7.69
N GLY A 80 18.54 -7.68 -6.66
CA GLY A 80 18.87 -7.40 -5.27
C GLY A 80 18.37 -6.05 -4.76
N ARG A 81 17.54 -5.34 -5.52
CA ARG A 81 16.93 -4.08 -5.06
C ARG A 81 15.80 -4.40 -4.10
N THR A 82 15.83 -3.77 -2.94
CA THR A 82 14.89 -4.03 -1.85
C THR A 82 13.85 -2.92 -1.74
N GLN A 83 12.58 -3.29 -1.67
CA GLN A 83 11.52 -2.42 -1.19
C GLN A 83 11.10 -2.89 0.20
N THR A 84 11.18 -2.03 1.21
CA THR A 84 10.85 -2.34 2.61
C THR A 84 9.54 -1.67 2.99
N PHE A 85 8.66 -2.39 3.68
CA PHE A 85 7.39 -1.90 4.18
C PHE A 85 7.45 -1.60 5.66
N HIS A 86 7.06 -0.39 6.03
CA HIS A 86 6.99 0.10 7.40
C HIS A 86 5.54 0.13 7.86
N ARG A 87 5.30 -0.33 9.08
CA ARG A 87 3.97 -0.45 9.68
C ARG A 87 3.95 0.22 11.03
N GLU A 88 2.83 0.85 11.36
CA GLU A 88 2.54 1.32 12.71
C GLU A 88 1.81 0.23 13.51
N ALA A 89 1.53 0.47 14.79
CA ALA A 89 0.96 -0.51 15.72
C ALA A 89 -0.36 -1.16 15.25
N GLY A 90 -1.13 -0.48 14.38
CA GLY A 90 -2.35 -1.02 13.77
C GLY A 90 -2.11 -2.12 12.72
N GLY A 91 -0.86 -2.27 12.25
CA GLY A 91 -0.47 -3.27 11.27
C GLY A 91 -0.62 -2.82 9.82
N GLU A 92 -1.22 -1.66 9.53
CA GLU A 92 -1.26 -1.07 8.20
C GLU A 92 0.14 -0.62 7.74
N ILE A 93 0.38 -0.66 6.42
CA ILE A 93 1.61 -0.09 5.84
C ILE A 93 1.45 1.42 5.80
N THR A 94 2.26 2.12 6.59
CA THR A 94 2.28 3.59 6.67
C THR A 94 3.54 4.18 6.05
N GLY A 95 4.50 3.35 5.64
CA GLY A 95 5.67 3.81 4.91
C GLY A 95 6.31 2.76 4.02
N VAL A 96 7.10 3.23 3.07
CA VAL A 96 7.86 2.39 2.15
C VAL A 96 9.26 2.96 1.97
N THR A 97 10.30 2.14 2.09
CA THR A 97 11.64 2.47 1.59
C THR A 97 11.84 1.74 0.27
N ASP A 98 12.24 2.44 -0.78
CA ASP A 98 12.52 1.80 -2.08
C ASP A 98 13.99 1.36 -2.23
N GLY A 99 14.31 0.74 -3.36
CA GLY A 99 15.65 0.21 -3.64
C GLY A 99 16.73 1.28 -3.84
N ALA A 100 16.37 2.55 -3.91
CA ALA A 100 17.29 3.68 -3.93
C ALA A 100 17.47 4.31 -2.53
N GLY A 101 16.81 3.76 -1.50
CA GLY A 101 16.85 4.30 -0.14
C GLY A 101 15.90 5.48 0.09
N ARG A 102 15.01 5.80 -0.85
CA ARG A 102 14.03 6.87 -0.65
C ARG A 102 12.92 6.42 0.28
N HIS A 103 12.54 7.27 1.23
CA HIS A 103 11.47 6.96 2.19
C HIS A 103 10.19 7.67 1.78
N PHE A 104 9.11 6.90 1.71
CA PHE A 104 7.78 7.38 1.40
C PHE A 104 6.88 7.19 2.62
N ARG A 105 6.16 8.25 3.01
CA ARG A 105 5.10 8.17 4.01
C ARG A 105 3.74 8.04 3.33
N LEU A 106 2.98 7.05 3.73
CA LEU A 106 1.61 6.78 3.30
C LEU A 106 0.63 7.32 4.34
N VAL A 107 -0.13 8.34 3.98
CA VAL A 107 -1.15 8.91 4.87
C VAL A 107 -2.44 8.15 4.67
N LEU A 108 -2.90 7.47 5.71
CA LEU A 108 -4.14 6.70 5.68
C LEU A 108 -5.25 7.49 6.38
N THR A 109 -6.47 7.39 5.85
CA THR A 109 -7.67 7.93 6.51
C THR A 109 -8.71 6.85 6.73
N THR A 110 -9.42 6.93 7.85
CA THR A 110 -10.59 6.09 8.13
C THR A 110 -11.85 6.68 7.47
N GLN A 111 -12.89 5.87 7.34
CA GLN A 111 -14.18 6.36 6.83
C GLN A 111 -14.77 7.45 7.74
N ALA A 112 -14.69 7.27 9.05
CA ALA A 112 -15.18 8.26 10.02
C ALA A 112 -14.44 9.60 9.91
N GLN A 113 -13.11 9.58 9.70
CA GLN A 113 -12.34 10.81 9.46
C GLN A 113 -12.81 11.53 8.19
N ARG A 114 -13.02 10.81 7.09
CA ARG A 114 -13.53 11.41 5.84
C ARG A 114 -14.96 11.95 6.01
N ALA A 115 -15.78 11.29 6.82
CA ALA A 115 -17.14 11.77 7.10
C ALA A 115 -17.14 13.07 7.93
N GLU A 116 -16.26 13.17 8.92
CA GLU A 116 -16.04 14.39 9.69
C GLU A 116 -15.53 15.54 8.80
N GLU A 117 -14.53 15.30 7.97
CA GLU A 117 -14.00 16.30 7.03
C GLU A 117 -15.09 16.81 6.07
N ALA A 118 -15.94 15.92 5.54
CA ALA A 118 -17.05 16.30 4.68
C ALA A 118 -18.08 17.17 5.41
N ARG A 119 -18.37 16.88 6.68
CA ARG A 119 -19.26 17.69 7.53
C ARG A 119 -18.68 19.09 7.78
N GLN A 120 -17.38 19.20 8.02
CA GLN A 120 -16.68 20.49 8.19
C GLN A 120 -16.63 21.33 6.91
N GLN A 121 -16.52 20.69 5.75
CA GLN A 121 -16.60 21.39 4.46
C GLN A 121 -18.01 21.87 4.13
N ALA A 122 -19.03 21.07 4.44
CA ALA A 122 -20.43 21.46 4.24
C ALA A 122 -20.83 22.67 5.11
N SER A 123 -20.38 22.70 6.37
CA SER A 123 -20.67 23.81 7.29
C SER A 123 -20.00 25.14 6.89
N SER A 124 -18.86 25.09 6.20
CA SER A 124 -18.16 26.27 5.69
C SER A 124 -18.64 26.72 4.30
N GLY A 125 -19.29 25.84 3.52
CA GLY A 125 -19.70 26.09 2.13
C GLY A 125 -21.18 26.35 1.89
N GLY A 126 -22.03 26.37 2.93
CA GLY A 126 -23.48 26.65 2.80
C GLY A 126 -24.25 25.65 1.91
N THR A 127 -23.67 24.48 1.66
CA THR A 127 -24.25 23.42 0.82
C THR A 127 -24.85 22.35 1.72
N GLU A 128 -26.03 21.82 1.36
CA GLU A 128 -26.66 20.68 2.03
C GLU A 128 -25.63 19.57 2.30
N PRO A 129 -25.60 18.98 3.52
CA PRO A 129 -24.57 18.03 3.88
C PRO A 129 -24.61 16.83 2.93
N SER A 130 -23.61 16.73 2.06
CA SER A 130 -23.28 15.47 1.38
C SER A 130 -23.11 14.43 2.48
N ALA A 131 -24.06 13.51 2.61
CA ALA A 131 -24.08 12.49 3.66
C ALA A 131 -22.99 11.45 3.39
N PHE A 132 -21.75 11.84 3.68
CA PHE A 132 -20.62 10.94 3.74
C PHE A 132 -20.82 10.07 4.99
N PRO A 133 -21.06 8.75 4.84
CA PRO A 133 -21.43 7.91 5.97
C PRO A 133 -20.22 7.66 6.87
N ASP A 134 -20.43 7.55 8.18
CA ASP A 134 -19.36 7.27 9.14
C ASP A 134 -18.77 5.86 8.99
N THR A 135 -19.51 4.95 8.37
CA THR A 135 -19.10 3.55 8.16
C THR A 135 -19.34 3.11 6.72
N LEU A 136 -18.52 2.16 6.25
CA LEU A 136 -18.77 1.41 5.02
C LEU A 136 -19.38 0.04 5.38
N PRO A 137 -20.11 -0.61 4.44
CA PRO A 137 -20.44 -2.02 4.55
C PRO A 137 -19.18 -2.82 4.87
N GLY A 138 -19.23 -3.66 5.90
CA GLY A 138 -18.06 -4.40 6.37
C GLY A 138 -17.50 -5.42 5.37
N TYR A 139 -18.27 -5.76 4.33
CA TYR A 139 -17.88 -6.68 3.27
C TYR A 139 -18.24 -6.13 1.89
N THR A 140 -17.35 -6.40 0.94
CA THR A 140 -17.53 -6.22 -0.50
C THR A 140 -17.43 -7.58 -1.18
N GLU A 141 -17.66 -7.64 -2.50
CA GLU A 141 -17.36 -8.84 -3.30
C GLU A 141 -15.88 -9.26 -3.25
N TYR A 142 -14.98 -8.35 -2.84
CA TYR A 142 -13.54 -8.59 -2.69
C TYR A 142 -13.10 -8.90 -1.25
N GLY A 143 -14.05 -9.09 -0.33
CA GLY A 143 -13.78 -9.41 1.08
C GLY A 143 -14.03 -8.24 2.03
N ARG A 144 -13.48 -8.36 3.24
CA ARG A 144 -13.71 -7.41 4.34
C ARG A 144 -13.10 -6.04 4.02
N ASP A 145 -13.89 -4.98 4.18
CA ASP A 145 -13.45 -3.60 4.02
C ASP A 145 -13.42 -2.93 5.41
N ASN A 146 -12.23 -2.49 5.83
CA ASN A 146 -12.04 -1.80 7.11
C ASN A 146 -12.24 -0.27 7.01
N GLY A 147 -12.59 0.24 5.83
CA GLY A 147 -12.81 1.65 5.58
C GLY A 147 -11.54 2.51 5.59
N ILE A 148 -10.36 1.90 5.66
CA ILE A 148 -9.10 2.61 5.56
C ILE A 148 -8.76 2.85 4.09
N ARG A 149 -8.32 4.06 3.76
CA ARG A 149 -7.90 4.43 2.41
C ARG A 149 -6.62 5.25 2.43
N LEU A 150 -5.81 5.09 1.38
CA LEU A 150 -4.67 5.97 1.15
C LEU A 150 -5.17 7.34 0.73
N SER A 151 -4.74 8.40 1.41
CA SER A 151 -5.13 9.78 1.13
C SER A 151 -4.01 10.57 0.45
N ALA A 152 -2.75 10.31 0.82
CA ALA A 152 -1.60 10.99 0.25
C ALA A 152 -0.32 10.15 0.36
N VAL A 153 0.63 10.42 -0.53
CA VAL A 153 1.98 9.88 -0.48
C VAL A 153 2.98 11.03 -0.42
N TRP A 154 3.87 11.00 0.56
CA TRP A 154 4.94 11.98 0.72
C TRP A 154 6.29 11.33 0.48
N LEU A 155 7.22 12.06 -0.13
CA LEU A 155 8.64 11.73 -0.11
C LEU A 155 9.25 12.44 1.11
N THR A 156 9.75 11.67 2.08
CA THR A 156 10.24 12.20 3.36
C THR A 156 11.75 12.05 3.52
N HIS A 157 12.40 11.25 2.66
CA HIS A 157 13.84 11.13 2.60
C HIS A 157 14.25 10.77 1.18
N ASP A 158 15.28 11.44 0.66
CA ASP A 158 15.90 11.13 -0.62
C ASP A 158 17.43 11.19 -0.46
N PRO A 159 18.15 10.08 -0.58
CA PRO A 159 19.61 10.07 -0.44
C PRO A 159 20.34 10.87 -1.51
N GLU A 160 19.77 11.01 -2.71
CA GLU A 160 20.38 11.74 -3.82
C GLU A 160 20.17 13.25 -3.67
N TYR A 161 19.01 13.66 -3.15
CA TYR A 161 18.62 15.06 -2.98
C TYR A 161 18.07 15.36 -1.57
N PRO A 162 18.88 15.23 -0.50
CA PRO A 162 18.40 15.31 0.88
C PRO A 162 17.80 16.68 1.24
N GLU A 163 18.31 17.76 0.63
CA GLU A 163 17.88 19.14 0.89
C GLU A 163 16.74 19.63 -0.02
N ASN A 164 16.28 18.80 -0.97
CA ASN A 164 15.31 19.19 -1.99
C ASN A 164 14.03 18.34 -1.93
N LEU A 165 13.53 18.13 -0.71
CA LEU A 165 12.28 17.40 -0.51
C LEU A 165 11.06 18.26 -0.89
N PRO A 166 10.04 17.71 -1.56
CA PRO A 166 8.83 18.43 -1.87
C PRO A 166 8.09 18.92 -0.61
N ALA A 167 7.69 20.19 -0.59
CA ALA A 167 6.85 20.76 0.48
C ALA A 167 5.38 20.28 0.45
N ALA A 168 4.99 19.57 -0.62
CA ALA A 168 3.65 19.05 -0.86
C ALA A 168 3.72 17.54 -1.14
N PRO A 169 2.64 16.78 -0.91
CA PRO A 169 2.62 15.36 -1.23
C PRO A 169 2.85 15.13 -2.72
N LEU A 170 3.45 14.00 -3.08
CA LEU A 170 3.67 13.61 -4.47
C LEU A 170 2.34 13.37 -5.21
N VAL A 171 1.37 12.81 -4.48
CA VAL A 171 0.04 12.48 -4.98
C VAL A 171 -0.96 12.50 -3.82
N ARG A 172 -2.20 12.92 -4.11
CA ARG A 172 -3.35 12.79 -3.20
C ARG A 172 -4.47 12.01 -3.89
N TYR A 173 -5.29 11.36 -3.07
CA TYR A 173 -6.41 10.55 -3.51
C TYR A 173 -7.70 11.03 -2.85
N GLY A 174 -8.71 11.30 -3.67
CA GLY A 174 -10.08 11.58 -3.24
C GLY A 174 -10.93 10.32 -3.32
N TRP A 175 -11.87 10.17 -2.39
CA TRP A 175 -12.71 8.98 -2.27
C TRP A 175 -14.19 9.37 -2.32
N THR A 176 -15.04 8.51 -2.90
CA THR A 176 -16.49 8.67 -2.86
C THR A 176 -17.03 8.36 -1.46
N PRO A 177 -18.27 8.78 -1.11
CA PRO A 177 -18.95 8.34 0.11
C PRO A 177 -19.02 6.82 0.27
N ARG A 178 -18.97 6.07 -0.85
CA ARG A 178 -19.00 4.61 -0.87
C ARG A 178 -17.60 3.96 -0.74
N GLY A 179 -16.55 4.77 -0.59
CA GLY A 179 -15.17 4.31 -0.44
C GLY A 179 -14.47 3.94 -1.76
N GLU A 180 -15.00 4.38 -2.90
CA GLU A 180 -14.41 4.16 -4.23
C GLU A 180 -13.44 5.30 -4.57
N LEU A 181 -12.41 5.06 -5.39
CA LEU A 181 -11.43 6.08 -5.74
C LEU A 181 -12.09 7.12 -6.66
N ALA A 182 -12.34 8.34 -6.18
CA ALA A 182 -13.02 9.38 -6.96
C ALA A 182 -12.04 10.16 -7.85
N ALA A 183 -10.87 10.51 -7.31
CA ALA A 183 -9.93 11.40 -7.98
C ALA A 183 -8.48 11.16 -7.55
N VAL A 184 -7.56 11.50 -8.44
CA VAL A 184 -6.12 11.58 -8.15
C VAL A 184 -5.65 12.99 -8.44
N TYR A 185 -4.92 13.57 -7.51
CA TYR A 185 -4.33 14.90 -7.62
C TYR A 185 -2.81 14.79 -7.66
N ASP A 186 -2.18 15.56 -8.54
CA ASP A 186 -0.73 15.65 -8.60
C ASP A 186 -0.15 16.54 -7.47
N ARG A 187 1.17 16.73 -7.49
CA ARG A 187 1.90 17.57 -6.52
C ARG A 187 1.47 19.04 -6.46
N SER A 188 0.80 19.55 -7.50
CA SER A 188 0.27 20.91 -7.55
C SER A 188 -1.15 21.01 -6.99
N ASN A 189 -1.68 19.88 -6.47
CA ASN A 189 -3.08 19.71 -6.08
C ASN A 189 -4.06 19.84 -7.27
N THR A 190 -3.57 19.65 -8.49
CA THR A 190 -4.43 19.64 -9.69
C THR A 190 -4.97 18.23 -9.88
N GLN A 191 -6.29 18.12 -10.11
CA GLN A 191 -6.91 16.85 -10.43
C GLN A 191 -6.38 16.34 -11.79
N VAL A 192 -5.69 15.20 -11.76
CA VAL A 192 -5.11 14.55 -12.96
C VAL A 192 -5.91 13.35 -13.44
N ARG A 193 -6.70 12.74 -12.54
CA ARG A 193 -7.62 11.65 -12.87
C ARG A 193 -8.94 11.81 -12.14
N SER A 194 -10.02 11.35 -12.77
CA SER A 194 -11.32 11.13 -12.13
C SER A 194 -11.94 9.82 -12.58
N PHE A 195 -12.74 9.24 -11.70
CA PHE A 195 -13.44 7.99 -11.93
C PHE A 195 -14.91 8.16 -11.58
N THR A 196 -15.77 7.57 -12.40
CA THR A 196 -17.22 7.57 -12.21
C THR A 196 -17.67 6.13 -12.08
N TYR A 197 -18.55 5.89 -11.13
CA TYR A 197 -19.04 4.55 -10.79
C TYR A 197 -20.54 4.45 -11.05
N ASP A 198 -20.99 3.22 -11.26
CA ASP A 198 -22.40 2.88 -11.35
C ASP A 198 -23.09 3.14 -10.00
N ASP A 199 -24.28 3.74 -10.03
CA ASP A 199 -25.02 4.09 -8.82
C ASP A 199 -25.59 2.85 -8.10
N LYS A 200 -25.93 1.80 -8.86
CA LYS A 200 -26.53 0.57 -8.34
C LYS A 200 -25.47 -0.45 -7.93
N TYR A 201 -24.42 -0.61 -8.73
CA TYR A 201 -23.40 -1.63 -8.54
C TYR A 201 -22.10 -1.00 -8.00
N ARG A 202 -21.93 -1.05 -6.67
CA ARG A 202 -20.71 -0.55 -6.01
C ARG A 202 -19.46 -1.21 -6.60
N GLY A 203 -18.42 -0.41 -6.85
CA GLY A 203 -17.15 -0.84 -7.42
C GLY A 203 -17.13 -0.90 -8.94
N ARG A 204 -18.29 -0.88 -9.61
CA ARG A 204 -18.38 -0.91 -11.08
C ARG A 204 -18.07 0.47 -11.66
N MET A 205 -16.88 0.64 -12.22
CA MET A 205 -16.44 1.89 -12.85
C MET A 205 -17.05 2.06 -14.24
N VAL A 206 -17.86 3.08 -14.47
CA VAL A 206 -18.53 3.35 -15.76
C VAL A 206 -17.81 4.37 -16.61
N ALA A 207 -16.91 5.17 -16.03
CA ALA A 207 -16.04 6.05 -16.78
C ALA A 207 -14.75 6.37 -16.02
N HIS A 208 -13.72 6.75 -16.76
CA HIS A 208 -12.59 7.46 -16.20
C HIS A 208 -12.08 8.54 -17.15
N ARG A 209 -11.40 9.54 -16.60
CA ARG A 209 -10.76 10.63 -17.33
C ARG A 209 -9.33 10.82 -16.86
N HIS A 210 -8.44 11.11 -17.80
CA HIS A 210 -7.12 11.65 -17.54
C HIS A 210 -7.06 13.09 -18.05
N THR A 211 -6.38 13.99 -17.32
CA THR A 211 -6.23 15.38 -17.75
C THR A 211 -5.64 15.48 -19.17
N GLY A 212 -6.26 16.32 -20.00
CA GLY A 212 -5.89 16.47 -21.40
C GLY A 212 -6.36 15.34 -22.33
N ARG A 213 -7.18 14.39 -21.86
CA ARG A 213 -7.78 13.32 -22.67
C ARG A 213 -9.31 13.34 -22.58
N PRO A 214 -10.02 12.89 -23.64
CA PRO A 214 -11.46 12.63 -23.54
C PRO A 214 -11.79 11.57 -22.49
N ASP A 215 -13.04 11.57 -22.02
CA ASP A 215 -13.56 10.53 -21.14
C ASP A 215 -13.58 9.16 -21.85
N ILE A 216 -13.13 8.14 -21.15
CA ILE A 216 -13.30 6.74 -21.56
C ILE A 216 -14.45 6.17 -20.76
N ARG A 217 -15.48 5.67 -21.46
CA ARG A 217 -16.69 5.11 -20.87
C ARG A 217 -16.76 3.61 -21.08
N TYR A 218 -17.27 2.92 -20.08
CA TYR A 218 -17.49 1.48 -20.06
C TYR A 218 -18.98 1.20 -20.06
N ARG A 219 -19.37 0.13 -20.75
CA ARG A 219 -20.72 -0.42 -20.71
C ARG A 219 -20.61 -1.86 -20.27
N TYR A 220 -21.56 -2.25 -19.45
CA TYR A 220 -21.64 -3.60 -18.91
C TYR A 220 -22.94 -4.23 -19.38
N ASP A 221 -22.87 -5.49 -19.78
CA ASP A 221 -24.08 -6.29 -19.99
C ASP A 221 -24.72 -6.72 -18.65
N SER A 222 -25.78 -7.54 -18.72
CA SER A 222 -26.46 -8.06 -17.52
C SER A 222 -25.56 -8.94 -16.64
N ASP A 223 -24.55 -9.57 -17.23
CA ASP A 223 -23.62 -10.47 -16.57
C ASP A 223 -22.41 -9.71 -15.99
N GLY A 224 -22.32 -8.40 -16.24
CA GLY A 224 -21.26 -7.53 -15.76
C GLY A 224 -19.98 -7.58 -16.60
N ARG A 225 -20.07 -8.01 -17.87
CA ARG A 225 -18.94 -8.03 -18.82
C ARG A 225 -18.82 -6.73 -19.59
#